data_AF-A0A6J6SYT6-F1
#
_entry.id   AF-A0A6J6SYT6-F1
#
_cell.length_a   1.000
_cell.length_b   1.000
_cell.length_c   1.000
_cell.angle_alpha   90.00
_cell.angle_beta   90.00
_cell.angle_gamma   90.00
#
_symmetry.space_group_name_H-M   'P 1'
#
loop_
_entity.id
_entity.type
_entity.pdbx_description
1 polymer ?
#
loop_
_entity_poly.entity_id
_entity_poly.type
_entity_poly.pdbx_seq_one_letter_code
_entity_poly.pdbx_strand_id
1 'polypeptide(L)'
;MARVKWVVGAAAAVGLVAGVLAGIVWGWSWAGRDRDELAGWVEAGATAAAFVAAAVAAVFAAGAFRLESRREQRWEEQQRSAQAALIAAWFEMRPEEWSHDGDRNLAWMFPSSGTDHIPSVAYRNASDVPVTRVRVELLMAAVDAETGGESGHQFGVMTRELIPPSSERGHWDLDESMVDKREELVGEATNAGYDQTLTRVVLEFTDAAGRRWVRDADGRLTLTFEPRDPRPPRWWRVIERRRRRREAERWDELVSTPPAQAAS
;
A
#
# COMPACT_ATOMS: atom_id res chain seq x y z
N MET A 1 -30.07 -3.70 -5.10
CA MET A 1 -29.88 -4.91 -5.94
C MET A 1 -29.46 -6.18 -5.19
N ALA A 2 -28.58 -6.15 -4.18
CA ALA A 2 -28.12 -7.37 -3.49
C ALA A 2 -29.25 -8.17 -2.81
N ARG A 3 -30.24 -7.50 -2.19
CA ARG A 3 -31.40 -8.15 -1.55
C ARG A 3 -32.29 -8.93 -2.53
N VAL A 4 -32.43 -8.44 -3.77
CA VAL A 4 -33.27 -9.09 -4.80
C VAL A 4 -32.67 -10.43 -5.24
N LYS A 5 -31.34 -10.52 -5.36
CA LYS A 5 -30.65 -11.77 -5.73
C LYS A 5 -30.81 -12.87 -4.67
N TRP A 6 -30.82 -12.49 -3.39
CA TRP A 6 -31.04 -13.40 -2.28
C TRP A 6 -32.47 -13.96 -2.26
N VAL A 7 -33.46 -13.11 -2.50
CA VAL A 7 -34.87 -13.54 -2.56
C VAL A 7 -35.11 -14.49 -3.73
N VAL A 8 -34.53 -14.23 -4.90
CA VAL A 8 -34.65 -15.12 -6.08
C VAL A 8 -33.99 -16.47 -5.82
N GLY A 9 -32.80 -16.50 -5.19
CA GLY A 9 -32.13 -17.75 -4.83
C GLY A 9 -32.90 -18.58 -3.80
N ALA A 10 -33.46 -17.93 -2.78
CA ALA A 10 -34.29 -18.59 -1.77
C ALA A 10 -35.58 -19.15 -2.38
N ALA A 11 -36.26 -18.39 -3.24
CA ALA A 11 -37.47 -18.84 -3.92
C ALA A 11 -37.21 -20.05 -4.84
N ALA A 12 -36.09 -20.05 -5.57
CA ALA A 12 -35.69 -21.17 -6.42
C ALA A 12 -35.41 -22.44 -5.58
N ALA A 13 -34.71 -22.30 -4.45
CA ALA A 13 -34.44 -23.43 -3.54
C ALA A 13 -35.73 -24.00 -2.93
N VAL A 14 -36.64 -23.13 -2.48
CA VAL A 14 -37.95 -23.54 -1.95
C VAL A 14 -38.79 -24.25 -3.02
N GLY A 15 -38.83 -23.72 -4.25
CA GLY A 15 -39.54 -24.35 -5.35
C GLY A 15 -38.99 -25.74 -5.70
N LEU A 16 -37.67 -25.93 -5.63
CA LEU A 16 -37.02 -27.20 -5.90
C LEU A 16 -37.35 -28.26 -4.83
N VAL A 17 -37.31 -27.86 -3.54
CA VAL A 17 -37.71 -28.74 -2.43
C VAL A 17 -39.19 -29.11 -2.52
N ALA A 18 -40.06 -28.14 -2.81
CA ALA A 18 -41.49 -28.39 -2.99
C ALA A 18 -41.76 -29.36 -4.16
N GLY A 19 -41.01 -29.24 -5.27
CA GLY A 19 -41.09 -30.15 -6.41
C GLY A 19 -40.68 -31.59 -6.06
N VAL A 20 -39.60 -31.77 -5.30
CA VAL A 20 -39.17 -33.10 -4.84
C VAL A 20 -40.22 -33.74 -3.92
N LEU A 21 -40.74 -32.98 -2.95
CA LEU A 21 -41.79 -33.46 -2.04
C LEU A 21 -43.08 -33.82 -2.81
N ALA A 22 -43.49 -33.01 -3.78
CA ALA A 22 -44.63 -33.30 -4.64
C ALA A 22 -44.41 -34.57 -5.47
N GLY A 23 -43.20 -34.78 -6.00
CA GLY A 23 -42.82 -36.00 -6.71
C GLY A 23 -42.87 -37.25 -5.83
N ILE A 24 -42.43 -37.16 -4.58
CA ILE A 24 -42.52 -38.26 -3.59
C ILE A 24 -43.99 -38.59 -3.31
N VAL A 25 -44.82 -37.58 -3.03
CA VAL A 25 -46.25 -37.76 -2.75
C VAL A 25 -47.00 -38.35 -3.95
N TRP A 26 -46.67 -37.92 -5.16
CA TRP A 26 -47.26 -38.46 -6.39
C TRP A 26 -46.79 -39.90 -6.65
N GLY A 27 -45.50 -40.20 -6.49
CA GLY A 27 -44.98 -41.57 -6.61
C GLY A 27 -45.67 -42.53 -5.63
N TRP A 28 -45.95 -42.07 -4.40
CA TRP A 28 -46.69 -42.82 -3.38
C TRP A 28 -48.13 -43.15 -3.77
N SER A 29 -48.78 -42.33 -4.60
CA SER A 29 -50.15 -42.61 -5.06
C SER A 29 -50.21 -43.59 -6.23
N TRP A 30 -49.09 -43.80 -6.93
CA TRP A 30 -48.99 -44.67 -8.10
C TRP A 30 -48.33 -46.02 -7.83
N ALA A 31 -47.42 -46.10 -6.85
CA ALA A 31 -46.82 -47.36 -6.45
C ALA A 31 -47.90 -48.30 -5.89
N GLY A 32 -48.20 -49.37 -6.63
CA GLY A 32 -49.06 -50.44 -6.15
C GLY A 32 -48.49 -51.08 -4.88
N ARG A 33 -49.25 -51.99 -4.24
CA ARG A 33 -48.93 -52.61 -2.92
C ARG A 33 -47.58 -53.36 -2.81
N ASP A 34 -46.73 -53.39 -3.84
CA ASP A 34 -45.43 -54.07 -3.79
C ASP A 34 -44.39 -53.25 -3.01
N ARG A 35 -43.88 -53.84 -1.93
CA ARG A 35 -42.95 -53.19 -1.00
C ARG A 35 -41.57 -52.91 -1.61
N ASP A 36 -41.14 -53.75 -2.55
CA ASP A 36 -39.84 -53.62 -3.19
C ASP A 36 -39.79 -52.39 -4.12
N GLU A 37 -40.90 -52.08 -4.78
CA GLU A 37 -41.02 -50.87 -5.60
C GLU A 37 -40.99 -49.60 -4.74
N LEU A 38 -41.63 -49.64 -3.56
CA LEU A 38 -41.64 -48.53 -2.61
C LEU A 38 -40.24 -48.23 -2.06
N ALA A 39 -39.42 -49.25 -1.81
CA ALA A 39 -38.03 -49.07 -1.39
C ALA A 39 -37.20 -48.34 -2.46
N GLY A 40 -37.35 -48.72 -3.74
CA GLY A 40 -36.66 -48.07 -4.86
C GLY A 40 -37.04 -46.59 -5.02
N TRP A 41 -38.33 -46.25 -4.85
CA TRP A 41 -38.79 -44.86 -4.90
C TRP A 41 -38.24 -44.01 -3.75
N VAL A 42 -38.15 -44.58 -2.54
CA VAL A 42 -37.55 -43.89 -1.38
C VAL A 42 -36.07 -43.62 -1.60
N GLU A 43 -35.31 -44.59 -2.11
CA GLU A 43 -33.88 -44.44 -2.40
C GLU A 43 -33.64 -43.37 -3.49
N ALA A 44 -34.42 -43.41 -4.57
CA ALA A 44 -34.37 -42.40 -5.63
C ALA A 44 -34.71 -41.00 -5.11
N GLY A 45 -35.75 -40.89 -4.26
CA GLY A 45 -36.15 -39.64 -3.63
C GLY A 45 -35.08 -39.06 -2.69
N ALA A 46 -34.46 -39.92 -1.87
CA ALA A 46 -33.36 -39.53 -0.98
C ALA A 46 -32.14 -39.03 -1.77
N THR A 47 -31.78 -39.74 -2.85
CA THR A 47 -30.69 -39.34 -3.74
C THR A 47 -30.97 -37.98 -4.39
N ALA A 48 -32.19 -37.77 -4.91
CA ALA A 48 -32.59 -36.49 -5.48
C ALA A 48 -32.53 -35.36 -4.45
N ALA A 49 -33.05 -35.58 -3.24
CA ALA A 49 -32.98 -34.61 -2.15
C ALA A 49 -31.53 -34.26 -1.77
N ALA A 50 -30.65 -35.26 -1.70
CA ALA A 50 -29.22 -35.05 -1.42
C ALA A 50 -28.54 -34.21 -2.51
N PHE A 51 -28.83 -34.46 -3.79
CA PHE A 51 -28.31 -33.65 -4.90
C PHE A 51 -28.77 -32.18 -4.81
N VAL A 52 -30.05 -31.96 -4.47
CA VAL A 52 -30.60 -30.60 -4.29
C VAL A 52 -29.91 -29.90 -3.11
N ALA A 53 -29.75 -30.59 -1.98
CA ALA A 53 -29.05 -30.04 -0.82
C ALA A 53 -27.59 -29.69 -1.15
N ALA A 54 -26.88 -30.56 -1.88
CA ALA A 54 -25.52 -30.32 -2.33
C ALA A 54 -25.43 -29.11 -3.27
N ALA A 55 -26.36 -28.97 -4.22
CA ALA A 55 -26.41 -27.83 -5.13
C ALA A 55 -26.65 -26.51 -4.38
N VAL A 56 -27.57 -26.50 -3.41
CA VAL A 56 -27.80 -25.33 -2.55
C VAL A 56 -26.53 -25.00 -1.76
N ALA A 57 -25.92 -25.99 -1.10
CA ALA A 57 -24.67 -25.78 -0.35
C ALA A 57 -23.55 -25.20 -1.24
N ALA A 58 -23.40 -25.69 -2.47
CA ALA A 58 -22.41 -25.17 -3.43
C ALA A 58 -22.66 -23.70 -3.78
N VAL A 59 -23.92 -23.28 -3.98
CA VAL A 59 -24.26 -21.87 -4.25
C VAL A 59 -23.92 -20.98 -3.06
N PHE A 60 -24.25 -21.41 -1.84
CA PHE A 60 -23.91 -20.67 -0.62
C PHE A 60 -22.40 -20.58 -0.42
N ALA A 61 -21.66 -21.68 -0.61
CA ALA A 61 -20.22 -21.71 -0.52
C ALA A 61 -19.56 -20.77 -1.53
N ALA A 62 -20.03 -20.75 -2.78
CA ALA A 62 -19.55 -19.83 -3.81
C ALA A 62 -19.84 -18.36 -3.45
N GLY A 63 -20.98 -18.08 -2.82
CA GLY A 63 -21.33 -16.76 -2.31
C GLY A 63 -20.39 -16.30 -1.18
N ALA A 64 -20.16 -17.16 -0.18
CA ALA A 64 -19.26 -16.91 0.93
C ALA A 64 -17.82 -16.69 0.43
N PHE A 65 -17.33 -17.54 -0.47
CA PHE A 65 -15.99 -17.43 -1.05
C PHE A 65 -15.77 -16.10 -1.77
N ARG A 66 -16.75 -15.63 -2.56
CA ARG A 66 -16.66 -14.32 -3.24
C ARG A 66 -16.64 -13.14 -2.26
N LEU A 67 -17.40 -13.23 -1.16
CA LEU A 67 -17.40 -12.18 -0.13
C LEU A 67 -16.06 -12.12 0.57
N GLU A 68 -15.51 -13.27 0.94
CA GLU A 68 -14.22 -13.37 1.62
C GLU A 68 -13.08 -12.92 0.71
N SER A 69 -13.08 -13.32 -0.56
CA SER A 69 -12.11 -12.84 -1.55
C SER A 69 -12.10 -11.31 -1.66
N ARG A 70 -13.26 -10.66 -1.57
CA ARG A 70 -13.36 -9.18 -1.59
C ARG A 70 -12.94 -8.52 -0.29
N ARG A 71 -13.04 -9.22 0.84
CA ARG A 71 -12.51 -8.73 2.12
C ARG A 71 -11.00 -8.82 2.11
N GLU A 72 -10.46 -9.95 1.66
CA GLU A 72 -9.03 -10.17 1.52
C GLU A 72 -8.40 -9.12 0.60
N GLN A 73 -8.97 -8.90 -0.59
CA GLN A 73 -8.49 -7.86 -1.51
C GLN A 73 -8.43 -6.46 -0.87
N ARG A 74 -9.47 -6.08 -0.11
CA ARG A 74 -9.50 -4.79 0.59
C ARG A 74 -8.50 -4.74 1.73
N TRP A 75 -8.34 -5.83 2.46
CA TRP A 75 -7.37 -5.93 3.55
C TRP A 75 -5.94 -5.82 3.01
N GLU A 76 -5.60 -6.54 1.94
CA GLU A 76 -4.32 -6.43 1.27
C GLU A 76 -4.08 -5.02 0.71
N GLU A 77 -5.11 -4.37 0.16
CA GLU A 77 -5.00 -3.00 -0.35
C GLU A 77 -4.76 -1.99 0.79
N GLN A 78 -5.45 -2.14 1.92
CA GLN A 78 -5.25 -1.34 3.13
C GLN A 78 -3.86 -1.57 3.75
N GLN A 79 -3.40 -2.82 3.81
CA GLN A 79 -2.07 -3.12 4.34
C GLN A 79 -0.98 -2.49 3.46
N ARG A 80 -1.16 -2.52 2.13
CA ARG A 80 -0.23 -1.89 1.17
C ARG A 80 -0.26 -0.37 1.25
N SER A 81 -1.43 0.26 1.32
CA SER A 81 -1.52 1.71 1.49
C SER A 81 -0.97 2.17 2.83
N ALA A 82 -1.17 1.38 3.90
CA ALA A 82 -0.56 1.62 5.21
C ALA A 82 0.97 1.56 5.15
N GLN A 83 1.55 0.60 4.41
CA GLN A 83 3.00 0.52 4.21
C GLN A 83 3.53 1.73 3.44
N ALA A 84 2.87 2.12 2.35
CA ALA A 84 3.25 3.29 1.57
C ALA A 84 3.09 4.60 2.36
N ALA A 85 2.15 4.65 3.31
CA ALA A 85 1.96 5.78 4.22
C ALA A 85 3.14 6.00 5.18
N LEU A 86 4.00 4.99 5.38
CA LEU A 86 5.22 5.08 6.21
C LEU A 86 6.39 5.78 5.52
N ILE A 87 6.21 6.19 4.26
CA ILE A 87 7.22 6.88 3.47
C ILE A 87 6.85 8.34 3.35
N ALA A 88 7.74 9.23 3.79
CA ALA A 88 7.52 10.66 3.78
C ALA A 88 8.81 11.39 3.39
N ALA A 89 8.63 12.58 2.80
CA ALA A 89 9.68 13.53 2.55
C ALA A 89 9.14 14.95 2.83
N TRP A 90 9.99 15.82 3.35
CA TRP A 90 9.65 17.20 3.66
C TRP A 90 10.88 18.09 3.51
N PHE A 91 10.65 19.38 3.31
CA PHE A 91 11.73 20.36 3.23
C PHE A 91 12.21 20.71 4.64
N GLU A 92 13.52 20.76 4.85
CA GLU A 92 14.14 21.10 6.13
C GLU A 92 15.34 22.03 5.88
N MET A 93 15.39 23.13 6.62
CA MET A 93 16.58 23.97 6.75
C MET A 93 17.43 23.39 7.88
N ARG A 94 18.56 22.78 7.54
CA ARG A 94 19.40 22.03 8.49
C ARG A 94 20.61 22.87 8.90
N PRO A 95 21.02 22.91 10.19
CA PRO A 95 22.26 23.58 10.57
C PRO A 95 23.48 22.99 9.85
N GLU A 96 24.40 23.85 9.41
CA GLU A 96 25.58 23.51 8.62
C GLU A 96 26.50 22.49 9.32
N GLU A 97 26.53 22.51 10.67
CA GLU A 97 27.31 21.59 11.51
C GLU A 97 27.06 20.10 11.20
N TRP A 98 25.92 19.76 10.59
CA TRP A 98 25.57 18.37 10.30
C TRP A 98 26.08 17.88 8.95
N SER A 99 26.73 18.72 8.13
CA SER A 99 27.37 18.29 6.89
C SER A 99 28.54 17.36 7.20
N HIS A 100 28.27 16.04 7.20
CA HIS A 100 29.26 15.00 7.51
C HIS A 100 30.32 14.81 6.42
N ASP A 101 30.15 15.42 5.24
CA ASP A 101 31.17 15.45 4.19
C ASP A 101 32.06 16.67 4.41
N GLY A 102 33.14 16.48 5.16
CA GLY A 102 34.23 17.46 5.32
C GLY A 102 34.95 17.85 4.01
N ASP A 103 34.45 17.38 2.86
CA ASP A 103 34.96 17.68 1.51
C ASP A 103 34.13 18.75 0.77
N ARG A 104 32.93 19.10 1.24
CA ARG A 104 32.14 20.18 0.61
C ARG A 104 32.38 21.50 1.34
N ASN A 105 33.49 22.13 0.96
CA ASN A 105 33.80 23.51 1.28
C ASN A 105 32.80 24.42 0.53
N LEU A 106 31.54 24.46 0.94
CA LEU A 106 30.51 25.41 0.47
C LEU A 106 30.30 26.56 1.48
N ALA A 107 30.90 26.45 2.66
CA ALA A 107 30.84 27.44 3.75
C ALA A 107 31.29 28.85 3.36
N TRP A 108 32.07 29.01 2.29
CA TRP A 108 32.57 30.31 1.82
C TRP A 108 31.72 30.96 0.72
N MET A 109 30.68 30.29 0.21
CA MET A 109 29.90 30.80 -0.92
C MET A 109 28.61 31.54 -0.51
N PHE A 110 28.14 31.35 0.73
CA PHE A 110 27.02 32.10 1.30
C PHE A 110 27.56 33.11 2.33
N PRO A 111 27.87 34.36 1.94
CA PRO A 111 28.32 35.38 2.88
C PRO A 111 27.19 35.73 3.86
N SER A 112 27.22 35.09 5.02
CA SER A 112 26.80 35.62 6.33
C SER A 112 25.51 36.46 6.34
N SER A 113 24.41 35.98 5.77
CA SER A 113 23.07 36.50 6.09
C SER A 113 22.58 36.04 7.48
N GLY A 114 23.43 35.34 8.25
CA GLY A 114 23.19 34.95 9.63
C GLY A 114 22.39 33.66 9.79
N THR A 115 22.12 32.93 8.71
CA THR A 115 21.46 31.63 8.78
C THR A 115 22.38 30.55 8.26
N ASP A 116 23.09 29.88 9.18
CA ASP A 116 23.97 28.72 8.96
C ASP A 116 23.14 27.47 8.58
N HIS A 117 22.18 27.60 7.65
CA HIS A 117 21.23 26.55 7.32
C HIS A 117 21.35 26.12 5.86
N ILE A 118 21.63 24.84 5.65
CA ILE A 118 21.64 24.21 4.33
C ILE A 118 20.20 23.77 4.01
N PRO A 119 19.59 24.25 2.93
CA PRO A 119 18.30 23.75 2.47
C PRO A 119 18.46 22.30 2.03
N SER A 120 17.61 21.42 2.56
CA SER A 120 17.67 19.98 2.30
C SER A 120 16.27 19.36 2.21
N VAL A 121 16.19 18.21 1.57
CA VAL A 121 15.01 17.33 1.64
C VAL A 121 15.29 16.27 2.67
N ALA A 122 14.58 16.35 3.79
CA ALA A 122 14.53 15.25 4.75
C ALA A 122 13.60 14.17 4.22
N TYR A 123 13.96 12.90 4.41
CA TYR A 123 13.15 11.77 4.03
C TYR A 123 13.18 10.67 5.08
N ARG A 124 12.14 9.85 5.10
CA ARG A 124 12.05 8.67 5.96
C ARG A 124 11.29 7.56 5.24
N ASN A 125 11.86 6.37 5.23
CA ASN A 125 11.17 5.14 4.85
C ASN A 125 11.03 4.26 6.09
N ALA A 126 9.96 4.48 6.87
CA ALA A 126 9.70 3.70 8.08
C ALA A 126 9.05 2.34 7.77
N SER A 127 8.89 1.96 6.51
CA SER A 127 8.45 0.62 6.14
C SER A 127 9.59 -0.39 6.29
N ASP A 128 9.25 -1.67 6.32
CA ASP A 128 10.18 -2.80 6.40
C ASP A 128 10.78 -3.21 5.05
N VAL A 129 10.42 -2.51 3.97
CA VAL A 129 10.87 -2.80 2.59
C VAL A 129 11.46 -1.55 1.92
N PRO A 130 12.46 -1.70 1.04
CA PRO A 130 12.97 -0.57 0.29
C PRO A 130 11.94 -0.07 -0.74
N VAL A 131 12.04 1.21 -1.08
CA VAL A 131 11.36 1.79 -2.24
C VAL A 131 12.35 2.26 -3.28
N THR A 132 11.91 2.24 -4.53
CA THR A 132 12.76 2.50 -5.69
C THR A 132 12.20 3.61 -6.56
N ARG A 133 13.03 4.15 -7.47
CA ARG A 133 12.66 5.21 -8.43
C ARG A 133 11.94 6.36 -7.72
N VAL A 134 12.57 6.85 -6.66
CA VAL A 134 12.04 7.96 -5.89
C VAL A 134 12.33 9.25 -6.63
N ARG A 135 11.29 10.06 -6.80
CA ARG A 135 11.34 11.38 -7.42
C ARG A 135 10.68 12.37 -6.47
N VAL A 136 11.41 13.41 -6.12
CA VAL A 136 10.94 14.50 -5.27
C VAL A 136 10.86 15.76 -6.09
N GLU A 137 9.67 16.33 -6.22
CA GLU A 137 9.49 17.66 -6.77
C GLU A 137 9.40 18.67 -5.63
N LEU A 138 10.11 19.78 -5.80
CA LEU A 138 10.10 20.89 -4.88
C LEU A 138 9.31 22.04 -5.48
N LEU A 139 8.28 22.44 -4.76
CA LEU A 139 7.37 23.52 -5.12
C LEU A 139 7.54 24.65 -4.11
N MET A 140 7.55 25.88 -4.58
CA MET A 140 7.46 27.06 -3.74
C MET A 140 6.06 27.65 -3.92
N ALA A 141 5.35 27.84 -2.81
CA ALA A 141 4.08 28.53 -2.76
C ALA A 141 4.28 29.89 -2.10
N ALA A 142 4.01 30.98 -2.81
CA ALA A 142 3.93 32.31 -2.21
C ALA A 142 2.48 32.60 -1.84
N VAL A 143 2.25 33.05 -0.60
CA VAL A 143 0.92 33.27 -0.03
C VAL A 143 0.78 34.74 0.35
N ASP A 144 -0.26 35.38 -0.18
CA ASP A 144 -0.65 36.75 0.14
C ASP A 144 -1.50 36.70 1.43
N ALA A 145 -1.08 37.39 2.50
CA ALA A 145 -1.78 37.30 3.78
C ALA A 145 -3.12 38.05 3.79
N GLU A 146 -3.30 39.06 2.94
CA GLU A 146 -4.52 39.84 2.87
C GLU A 146 -5.61 39.12 2.06
N THR A 147 -5.23 38.56 0.91
CA THR A 147 -6.19 37.93 -0.01
C THR A 147 -6.30 36.42 0.17
N GLY A 148 -5.30 35.78 0.79
CA GLY A 148 -5.16 34.33 0.84
C GLY A 148 -4.84 33.71 -0.53
N GLY A 149 -4.47 34.52 -1.53
CA GLY A 149 -4.07 34.05 -2.85
C GLY A 149 -2.75 33.28 -2.78
N GLU A 150 -2.68 32.14 -3.47
CA GLU A 150 -1.47 31.32 -3.55
C GLU A 150 -0.94 31.28 -5.00
N SER A 151 0.35 31.54 -5.19
CA SER A 151 1.06 31.29 -6.45
C SER A 151 2.12 30.21 -6.25
N GLY A 152 2.05 29.15 -7.08
CA GLY A 152 2.91 27.98 -6.98
C GLY A 152 3.92 27.90 -8.12
N HIS A 153 5.20 27.77 -7.80
CA HIS A 153 6.29 27.60 -8.77
C HIS A 153 7.12 26.36 -8.45
N GLN A 154 7.34 25.51 -9.43
CA GLN A 154 8.29 24.41 -9.31
C GLN A 154 9.71 24.95 -9.46
N PHE A 155 10.62 24.57 -8.56
CA PHE A 155 12.01 25.05 -8.60
C PHE A 155 13.07 23.93 -8.59
N GLY A 156 12.68 22.68 -8.34
CA GLY A 156 13.64 21.58 -8.33
C GLY A 156 12.99 20.20 -8.49
N VAL A 157 13.77 19.26 -9.01
CA VAL A 157 13.43 17.83 -9.04
C VAL A 157 14.64 17.02 -8.66
N MET A 158 14.51 16.20 -7.62
CA MET A 158 15.55 15.28 -7.18
C MET A 158 15.12 13.85 -7.49
N THR A 159 16.06 13.00 -7.91
CA THR A 159 15.80 11.58 -8.13
C THR A 159 16.79 10.71 -7.36
N ARG A 160 16.28 9.57 -6.88
CA ARG A 160 17.06 8.54 -6.20
C ARG A 160 16.56 7.18 -6.64
N GLU A 161 17.49 6.28 -6.91
CA GLU A 161 17.12 4.94 -7.36
C GLU A 161 16.55 4.10 -6.21
N LEU A 162 16.98 4.34 -4.98
CA LEU A 162 16.67 3.49 -3.82
C LEU A 162 16.63 4.30 -2.52
N ILE A 163 15.60 4.06 -1.69
CA ILE A 163 15.60 4.41 -0.27
C ILE A 163 15.50 3.12 0.55
N PRO A 164 16.52 2.76 1.35
CA PRO A 164 16.45 1.60 2.23
C PRO A 164 15.45 1.84 3.38
N PRO A 165 14.91 0.77 3.98
CA PRO A 165 14.21 0.84 5.27
C PRO A 165 15.08 1.53 6.32
N SER A 166 14.54 2.52 7.01
CA SER A 166 15.18 3.14 8.16
C SER A 166 14.16 3.77 9.10
N SER A 167 14.33 3.53 10.41
CA SER A 167 13.59 4.29 11.42
C SER A 167 14.11 5.73 11.53
N GLU A 168 15.34 5.98 11.13
CA GLU A 168 15.99 7.28 11.16
C GLU A 168 15.66 8.10 9.92
N ARG A 169 15.67 9.42 10.07
CA ARG A 169 15.56 10.36 8.94
C ARG A 169 16.89 10.43 8.20
N GLY A 170 16.82 10.46 6.88
CA GLY A 170 17.96 10.82 6.03
C GLY A 170 17.73 12.20 5.41
N HIS A 171 18.79 12.73 4.79
CA HIS A 171 18.77 14.04 4.15
C HIS A 171 19.37 13.96 2.75
N TRP A 172 18.81 14.73 1.83
CA TRP A 172 19.44 15.06 0.56
C TRP A 172 19.61 16.55 0.48
N ASP A 173 20.86 16.99 0.40
CA ASP A 173 21.17 18.39 0.17
C ASP A 173 20.72 18.79 -1.24
N LEU A 174 20.18 20.00 -1.37
CA LEU A 174 19.80 20.56 -2.66
C LEU A 174 21.06 20.87 -3.48
N ASP A 175 20.98 20.67 -4.79
CA ASP A 175 22.03 21.12 -5.70
C ASP A 175 22.05 22.66 -5.75
N GLU A 176 23.22 23.26 -5.96
CA GLU A 176 23.43 24.72 -5.98
C GLU A 176 22.42 25.46 -6.87
N SER A 177 22.17 24.94 -8.08
CA SER A 177 21.19 25.52 -9.00
C SER A 177 19.76 25.53 -8.48
N MET A 178 19.37 24.59 -7.62
CA MET A 178 18.06 24.58 -6.96
C MET A 178 18.00 25.59 -5.82
N VAL A 179 19.13 25.80 -5.12
CA VAL A 179 19.25 26.83 -4.08
C VAL A 179 19.12 28.21 -4.70
N ASP A 180 19.91 28.49 -5.75
CA ASP A 180 19.84 29.76 -6.50
C ASP A 180 18.43 30.02 -7.02
N LYS A 181 17.79 29.00 -7.62
CA LYS A 181 16.44 29.16 -8.16
C LYS A 181 15.41 29.42 -7.06
N ARG A 182 15.56 28.80 -5.89
CA ARG A 182 14.71 29.07 -4.74
C ARG A 182 14.88 30.51 -4.26
N GLU A 183 16.11 31.00 -4.14
CA GLU A 183 16.39 32.36 -3.69
C GLU A 183 15.85 33.41 -4.67
N GLU A 184 16.01 33.18 -5.98
CA GLU A 184 15.41 34.02 -7.04
C GLU A 184 13.89 34.13 -6.84
N LEU A 185 13.21 32.99 -6.71
CA LEU A 185 11.76 32.94 -6.55
C LEU A 185 11.30 33.59 -5.22
N VAL A 186 12.04 33.41 -4.13
CA VAL A 186 11.76 34.08 -2.85
C VAL A 186 11.90 35.61 -3.00
N GLY A 187 12.93 36.07 -3.71
CA GLY A 187 13.11 37.49 -4.05
C GLY A 187 11.97 38.04 -4.89
N GLU A 188 11.54 37.33 -5.92
CA GLU A 188 10.39 37.68 -6.76
C GLU A 188 9.09 37.79 -5.93
N ALA A 189 8.81 36.80 -5.08
CA ALA A 189 7.64 36.79 -4.22
C ALA A 189 7.65 37.98 -3.23
N THR A 190 8.79 38.24 -2.61
CA THR A 190 8.96 39.37 -1.68
C THR A 190 8.74 40.70 -2.40
N ASN A 191 9.30 40.88 -3.59
CA ASN A 191 9.13 42.09 -4.39
C ASN A 191 7.68 42.29 -4.88
N ALA A 192 6.94 41.20 -5.08
CA ALA A 192 5.53 41.22 -5.43
C ALA A 192 4.59 41.45 -4.23
N GLY A 193 5.13 41.60 -3.01
CA GLY A 193 4.36 41.88 -1.80
C GLY A 193 3.75 40.64 -1.12
N TYR A 194 4.22 39.44 -1.45
CA TYR A 194 3.82 38.23 -0.72
C TYR A 194 4.48 38.18 0.66
N ASP A 195 3.68 37.89 1.69
CA ASP A 195 4.15 37.89 3.08
C ASP A 195 4.86 36.59 3.48
N GLN A 196 4.52 35.48 2.82
CA GLN A 196 5.05 34.16 3.17
C GLN A 196 5.41 33.35 1.94
N THR A 197 6.53 32.62 2.05
CA THR A 197 6.91 31.58 1.09
C THR A 197 6.98 30.24 1.80
N LEU A 198 6.30 29.24 1.25
CA LEU A 198 6.25 27.88 1.76
C LEU A 198 6.90 26.94 0.74
N THR A 199 7.84 26.12 1.20
CA THR A 199 8.38 25.03 0.36
C THR A 199 7.56 23.77 0.59
N ARG A 200 6.93 23.28 -0.47
CA ARG A 200 6.12 22.08 -0.53
C ARG A 200 6.86 20.97 -1.28
N VAL A 201 6.61 19.73 -0.88
CA VAL A 201 7.29 18.55 -1.41
C VAL A 201 6.26 17.59 -1.98
N VAL A 202 6.42 17.22 -3.25
CA VAL A 202 5.67 16.12 -3.87
C VAL A 202 6.61 14.94 -4.03
N LEU A 203 6.18 13.77 -3.55
CA LEU A 203 7.00 12.57 -3.51
C LEU A 203 6.35 11.47 -4.35
N GLU A 204 7.03 11.07 -5.42
CA GLU A 204 6.69 9.92 -6.24
C GLU A 204 7.67 8.77 -5.95
N PHE A 205 7.18 7.54 -5.78
CA PHE A 205 8.03 6.38 -5.54
C PHE A 205 7.39 5.08 -6.02
N THR A 206 8.22 4.07 -6.22
CA THR A 206 7.79 2.70 -6.53
C THR A 206 8.00 1.79 -5.32
N ASP A 207 6.93 1.13 -4.85
CA ASP A 207 7.02 0.17 -3.74
C ASP A 207 7.67 -1.17 -4.16
N ALA A 208 7.88 -2.07 -3.20
CA ALA A 208 8.48 -3.38 -3.45
C ALA A 208 7.63 -4.29 -4.38
N ALA A 209 6.32 -4.01 -4.49
CA ALA A 209 5.41 -4.71 -5.40
C ALA A 209 5.39 -4.09 -6.81
N GLY A 210 6.14 -3.00 -7.04
CA GLY A 210 6.22 -2.34 -8.33
C GLY A 210 5.10 -1.32 -8.60
N ARG A 211 4.27 -1.01 -7.60
CA ARG A 211 3.24 0.03 -7.70
C ARG A 211 3.85 1.40 -7.51
N ARG A 212 3.33 2.38 -8.24
CA ARG A 212 3.77 3.76 -8.16
C ARG A 212 2.80 4.58 -7.34
N TRP A 213 3.34 5.22 -6.32
CA TRP A 213 2.61 6.08 -5.41
C TRP A 213 3.07 7.51 -5.61
N VAL A 214 2.13 8.45 -5.48
CA VAL A 214 2.40 9.88 -5.40
C VAL A 214 1.81 10.39 -4.10
N ARG A 215 2.66 10.98 -3.26
CA ARG A 215 2.26 11.77 -2.12
C ARG A 215 2.31 13.24 -2.52
N ASP A 216 1.16 13.90 -2.52
CA ASP A 216 1.07 15.32 -2.84
C ASP A 216 1.63 16.21 -1.71
N ALA A 217 1.63 17.51 -1.94
CA ALA A 217 2.11 18.51 -0.99
C ALA A 217 1.32 18.56 0.33
N ASP A 218 0.06 18.10 0.32
CA ASP A 218 -0.80 18.00 1.50
C ASP A 218 -0.59 16.66 2.25
N GLY A 219 0.32 15.82 1.75
CA GLY A 219 0.62 14.51 2.32
C GLY A 219 -0.36 13.41 1.93
N ARG A 220 -1.32 13.65 1.03
CA ARG A 220 -2.27 12.65 0.55
C ARG A 220 -1.58 11.70 -0.41
N LEU A 221 -1.81 10.41 -0.20
CA LEU A 221 -1.21 9.35 -0.97
C LEU A 221 -2.18 8.83 -2.03
N THR A 222 -1.75 8.82 -3.29
CA THR A 222 -2.53 8.35 -4.44
C THR A 222 -1.74 7.32 -5.25
N LEU A 223 -2.44 6.28 -5.71
CA LEU A 223 -1.87 5.25 -6.58
C LEU A 223 -1.96 5.75 -8.03
N THR A 224 -0.82 5.96 -8.69
CA THR A 224 -0.78 6.48 -10.07
C THR A 224 -0.52 5.39 -11.11
N PHE A 225 0.10 4.28 -10.72
CA PHE A 225 0.31 3.14 -11.59
C PHE A 225 0.26 1.81 -10.82
N GLU A 226 -0.55 0.89 -11.33
CA GLU A 226 -0.59 -0.49 -10.87
C GLU A 226 0.04 -1.41 -11.93
N PRO A 227 1.11 -2.17 -11.61
CA PRO A 227 1.72 -3.09 -12.54
C PRO A 227 0.72 -4.19 -12.90
N ARG A 228 0.58 -4.49 -14.20
CA ARG A 228 -0.31 -5.56 -14.70
C ARG A 228 0.09 -6.97 -14.25
N ASP A 229 1.32 -7.16 -13.78
CA ASP A 229 1.81 -8.42 -13.21
C ASP A 229 2.43 -8.14 -11.83
N PRO A 230 1.85 -8.63 -10.73
CA PRO A 230 2.33 -8.38 -9.37
C PRO A 230 3.59 -9.18 -9.01
N ARG A 231 4.15 -9.97 -9.94
CA ARG A 231 5.38 -10.73 -9.67
C ARG A 231 6.53 -9.76 -9.34
N PRO A 232 7.19 -9.93 -8.18
CA PRO A 232 8.26 -9.03 -7.78
C PRO A 232 9.41 -9.08 -8.80
N PRO A 233 10.07 -7.94 -9.07
CA PRO A 233 11.13 -7.87 -10.06
C PRO A 233 12.28 -8.84 -9.72
N ARG A 234 13.02 -9.31 -10.73
CA ARG A 234 14.03 -10.37 -10.54
C ARG A 234 15.07 -10.06 -9.46
N TRP A 235 15.43 -8.78 -9.26
CA TRP A 235 16.37 -8.35 -8.21
C TRP A 235 15.81 -8.54 -6.79
N TRP A 236 14.49 -8.46 -6.60
CA TRP A 236 13.86 -8.72 -5.30
C TRP A 236 14.16 -10.13 -4.80
N ARG A 237 14.18 -11.12 -5.70
CA ARG A 237 14.55 -12.50 -5.34
C ARG A 237 15.98 -12.62 -4.82
N VAL A 238 16.87 -11.72 -5.25
CA VAL A 238 18.27 -11.69 -4.78
C VAL A 238 18.34 -11.12 -3.37
N ILE A 239 17.60 -10.03 -3.10
CA ILE A 239 17.50 -9.45 -1.76
C ILE A 239 16.84 -10.42 -0.78
N GLU A 240 15.74 -11.06 -1.18
CA GLU A 240 15.03 -12.08 -0.39
C GLU A 240 15.97 -13.24 -0.02
N ARG A 241 16.78 -13.72 -0.96
CA ARG A 241 17.78 -14.78 -0.71
C ARG A 241 18.84 -14.32 0.30
N ARG A 242 19.33 -13.08 0.19
CA ARG A 242 20.30 -12.53 1.14
C ARG A 242 19.71 -12.34 2.53
N ARG A 243 18.46 -11.87 2.63
CA ARG A 243 17.73 -11.74 3.89
C ARG A 243 17.54 -13.09 4.57
N ARG A 244 17.01 -14.08 3.84
CA ARG A 244 16.83 -15.45 4.37
C ARG A 244 18.15 -16.07 4.81
N ARG A 245 19.23 -15.80 4.08
CA ARG A 245 20.57 -16.26 4.47
C ARG A 245 21.03 -15.63 5.78
N ARG A 246 20.88 -14.31 5.95
CA ARG A 246 21.21 -13.63 7.21
C ARG A 246 20.35 -14.09 8.38
N GLU A 247 19.06 -14.32 8.14
CA GLU A 247 18.15 -14.86 9.15
C GLU A 247 18.54 -16.29 9.54
N ALA A 248 18.90 -17.15 8.58
CA ALA A 248 19.42 -18.48 8.84
C ALA A 248 20.74 -18.45 9.62
N GLU A 249 21.70 -17.61 9.21
CA GLU A 249 22.97 -17.42 9.92
C GLU A 249 22.74 -16.93 11.36
N ARG A 250 21.78 -16.00 11.57
CA ARG A 250 21.39 -15.54 12.91
C ARG A 250 20.73 -16.64 13.75
N TRP A 251 19.93 -17.51 13.15
CA TRP A 251 19.35 -18.67 13.85
C TRP A 251 20.41 -19.69 14.23
N ASP A 252 21.36 -19.97 13.33
CA ASP A 252 22.48 -20.87 13.61
C ASP A 252 23.35 -20.31 14.75
N GLU A 253 23.58 -19.00 14.79
CA GLU A 253 24.29 -18.33 15.88
C GLU A 253 23.55 -18.45 17.22
N LEU A 254 22.23 -18.24 17.23
CA LEU A 254 21.40 -18.40 18.44
C LEU A 254 21.34 -19.84 18.96
N VAL A 255 21.35 -20.83 18.07
CA VAL A 255 21.35 -22.26 18.46
C VAL A 255 22.73 -22.73 18.88
N SER A 256 23.79 -22.21 18.25
CA SER A 256 25.18 -22.61 18.53
C SER A 256 25.81 -21.88 19.71
N THR A 257 25.20 -20.79 20.18
CA THR A 257 25.63 -20.12 21.41
C THR A 257 25.20 -20.99 22.59
N PRO A 258 26.12 -21.69 23.29
CA PRO A 258 25.75 -22.48 24.46
C PRO A 258 25.10 -21.55 25.49
N PRO A 259 24.07 -22.00 26.22
CA PRO A 259 23.48 -21.19 27.28
C PRO A 259 24.61 -20.73 28.19
N ALA A 260 24.78 -19.41 28.30
CA ALA A 260 25.78 -18.82 29.17
C ALA A 260 25.65 -19.51 30.52
N GLN A 261 26.69 -20.23 30.94
CA GLN A 261 26.69 -20.92 32.23
C GLN A 261 26.36 -19.84 33.25
N ALA A 262 25.15 -19.94 33.81
CA ALA A 262 24.67 -19.01 34.82
C ALA A 262 25.70 -19.04 35.94
N ALA A 263 26.47 -17.96 36.05
CA ALA A 263 27.55 -17.84 37.00
C ALA A 263 26.99 -18.06 38.41
N SER A 264 27.39 -19.18 39.00
CA SER A 264 27.26 -19.51 40.42
C SER A 264 28.28 -18.75 41.24
#